data_AF-A0A858U406-F1
#
_entry.id   AF-A0A858U406-F1
#
_cell.length_a   1.000
_cell.length_b   1.000
_cell.length_c   1.000
_cell.angle_alpha   90.00
_cell.angle_beta   90.00
_cell.angle_gamma   90.00
#
_symmetry.space_group_name_H-M   'P 1'
#
loop_
_entity.id
_entity.type
_entity.pdbx_description
1 polymer ?
#
loop_
_entity_poly.entity_id
_entity_poly.type
_entity_poly.pdbx_seq_one_letter_code
_entity_poly.pdbx_strand_id
1 'polypeptide(L)'
;MKTLLSNNINDLTHRENYGFFAWFGGYSSFDESRWLFITLFVVFFLLLFSFILFRKPIVKKYQLCEKILYMNKATFWKVSGFIALMFVLFRCLFLFMTDWPAKWESIPLHFCRLCIIAISVLMLLNKLHLIKYVFFFCLLGGTLAVLFCDLNNNPIFQNQNQGYPIHYGWDSYIFWDYVLAHFYVFAGSIIPFILTQEKISKKDFLKIQAIFTSMIIFFFILNYLTTFLPNKKWWANWFYLGISEVNTLQDIFPPLTKWPITFITGSVISLIGFIPFILMYWLVSMFGVEKNDNNKYVFKIYRENSFTYFKQSKFLN
;
A
#
# COMPACT_ATOMS: atom_id res chain seq x y z
N MET A 1 -47.49 13.07 16.05
CA MET A 1 -46.14 13.03 15.44
C MET A 1 -45.07 12.41 16.35
N LYS A 2 -45.44 11.51 17.28
CA LYS A 2 -44.52 10.78 18.19
C LYS A 2 -44.67 9.25 18.08
N THR A 3 -45.47 8.78 17.13
CA THR A 3 -45.92 7.38 16.99
C THR A 3 -45.38 6.66 15.75
N LEU A 4 -44.49 7.30 14.98
CA LEU A 4 -43.79 6.67 13.85
C LEU A 4 -42.35 6.22 14.18
N LEU A 5 -41.88 6.44 15.42
CA LEU A 5 -40.52 6.10 15.84
C LEU A 5 -40.40 4.76 16.58
N SER A 6 -41.51 4.11 16.96
CA SER A 6 -41.46 2.83 17.70
C SER A 6 -41.43 1.59 16.79
N ASN A 7 -41.73 1.74 15.49
CA ASN A 7 -41.77 0.58 14.58
C ASN A 7 -40.42 0.28 13.90
N ASN A 8 -39.39 1.11 14.10
CA ASN A 8 -38.06 0.88 13.52
C ASN A 8 -37.06 0.23 14.49
N ILE A 9 -37.42 0.00 15.76
CA ILE A 9 -36.50 -0.63 16.72
C ILE A 9 -36.46 -2.15 16.53
N ASN A 10 -37.57 -2.77 16.14
CA ASN A 10 -37.63 -4.21 15.85
C ASN A 10 -37.03 -4.60 14.49
N ASP A 11 -36.68 -3.62 13.65
CA ASP A 11 -35.95 -3.85 12.39
C ASP A 11 -34.42 -3.78 12.58
N LEU A 12 -33.97 -3.34 13.77
CA LEU A 12 -32.56 -3.31 14.16
C LEU A 12 -32.04 -4.68 14.61
N THR A 13 -32.91 -5.53 15.16
CA THR A 13 -32.58 -6.89 15.60
C THR A 13 -32.58 -7.91 14.45
N HIS A 14 -33.14 -7.57 13.29
CA HIS A 14 -33.14 -8.48 12.13
C HIS A 14 -31.90 -8.40 11.24
N ARG A 15 -30.93 -7.55 11.60
CA ARG A 15 -29.67 -7.40 10.86
C ARG A 15 -28.48 -8.12 11.49
N GLU A 16 -28.74 -9.18 12.25
CA GLU A 16 -27.75 -9.98 12.97
C GLU A 16 -26.87 -10.89 12.09
N ASN A 17 -27.08 -10.93 10.76
CA ASN A 17 -26.29 -11.76 9.85
C ASN A 17 -25.86 -11.00 8.61
N TYR A 18 -25.00 -10.04 8.84
CA TYR A 18 -24.27 -9.39 7.79
C TYR A 18 -23.18 -10.30 7.26
N GLY A 19 -23.37 -10.83 6.05
CA GLY A 19 -22.41 -11.74 5.43
C GLY A 19 -21.04 -11.10 5.23
N PHE A 20 -20.00 -11.92 5.11
CA PHE A 20 -18.60 -11.50 4.92
C PHE A 20 -18.38 -10.42 3.83
N PHE A 21 -19.21 -10.45 2.79
CA PHE A 21 -19.18 -9.52 1.65
C PHE A 21 -20.12 -8.31 1.79
N ALA A 22 -20.68 -8.07 2.97
CA ALA A 22 -21.49 -6.89 3.22
C ALA A 22 -20.61 -5.63 3.30
N TRP A 23 -21.06 -4.55 2.66
CA TRP A 23 -20.26 -3.33 2.56
C TRP A 23 -20.11 -2.60 3.90
N PHE A 24 -21.06 -2.71 4.81
CA PHE A 24 -21.01 -2.09 6.14
C PHE A 24 -20.30 -2.97 7.18
N GLY A 25 -19.81 -4.15 6.77
CA GLY A 25 -19.02 -5.04 7.63
C GLY A 25 -19.77 -6.26 8.13
N GLY A 26 -19.11 -6.99 9.03
CA GLY A 26 -19.64 -8.19 9.70
C GLY A 26 -20.23 -7.86 11.08
N TYR A 27 -20.06 -8.79 12.00
CA TYR A 27 -20.39 -8.63 13.42
C TYR A 27 -19.25 -7.92 14.17
N SER A 28 -18.00 -8.32 13.94
CA SER A 28 -16.87 -7.79 14.70
C SER A 28 -16.43 -6.40 14.25
N SER A 29 -16.08 -5.55 15.21
CA SER A 29 -15.49 -4.24 14.95
C SER A 29 -13.98 -4.33 14.66
N PHE A 30 -13.39 -3.26 14.10
CA PHE A 30 -11.93 -3.20 13.93
C PHE A 30 -11.19 -3.19 15.27
N ASP A 31 -11.76 -2.54 16.29
CA ASP A 31 -11.17 -2.49 17.63
C ASP A 31 -11.06 -3.87 18.28
N GLU A 32 -12.09 -4.70 18.15
CA GLU A 32 -12.06 -6.12 18.56
C GLU A 32 -11.03 -6.94 17.76
N SER A 33 -10.80 -6.56 16.50
CA SER A 33 -9.92 -7.27 15.57
C SER A 33 -8.49 -6.72 15.56
N ARG A 34 -8.22 -5.65 16.33
CA ARG A 34 -6.96 -4.90 16.29
C ARG A 34 -5.76 -5.76 16.70
N TRP A 35 -5.93 -6.64 17.68
CA TRP A 35 -4.87 -7.54 18.11
C TRP A 35 -4.46 -8.49 16.98
N LEU A 36 -5.42 -9.00 16.20
CA LEU A 36 -5.17 -9.89 15.07
C LEU A 36 -4.45 -9.11 13.97
N PHE A 37 -4.93 -7.91 13.65
CA PHE A 37 -4.29 -7.02 12.69
C PHE A 37 -2.81 -6.78 13.04
N ILE A 38 -2.52 -6.36 14.28
CA ILE A 38 -1.14 -6.12 14.75
C ILE A 38 -0.32 -7.40 14.67
N THR A 39 -0.86 -8.53 15.13
CA THR A 39 -0.16 -9.83 15.10
C THR A 39 0.23 -10.22 13.67
N LEU A 40 -0.70 -10.09 12.73
CA LEU A 40 -0.46 -10.38 11.31
C LEU A 40 0.66 -9.51 10.75
N PHE A 41 0.63 -8.19 10.98
CA PHE A 41 1.68 -7.29 10.50
C PHE A 41 3.03 -7.51 11.17
N VAL A 42 3.07 -7.78 12.48
CA VAL A 42 4.32 -8.08 13.19
C VAL A 42 4.96 -9.36 12.64
N VAL A 43 4.19 -10.44 12.51
CA VAL A 43 4.69 -11.70 11.92
C VAL A 43 5.18 -11.47 10.49
N PHE A 44 4.39 -10.76 9.68
CA PHE A 44 4.77 -10.44 8.30
C PHE A 44 6.06 -9.61 8.20
N PHE A 45 6.22 -8.59 9.04
CA PHE A 45 7.46 -7.80 9.07
C PHE A 45 8.66 -8.59 9.60
N LEU A 46 8.48 -9.51 10.55
CA LEU A 46 9.55 -10.42 10.97
C LEU A 46 9.99 -11.35 9.83
N LEU A 47 9.06 -11.83 9.00
CA LEU A 47 9.37 -12.63 7.81
C LEU A 47 10.12 -11.80 6.76
N LEU A 48 9.68 -10.58 6.48
CA LEU A 48 10.38 -9.67 5.55
C LEU A 48 11.75 -9.26 6.07
N PHE A 49 11.87 -8.98 7.36
CA PHE A 49 13.15 -8.66 8.00
C PHE A 49 14.11 -9.85 7.92
N SER A 50 13.62 -11.07 8.17
CA SER A 50 14.39 -12.29 7.96
C SER A 50 14.84 -12.43 6.50
N PHE A 51 13.94 -12.20 5.54
CA PHE A 51 14.27 -12.21 4.11
C PHE A 51 15.38 -11.20 3.76
N ILE A 52 15.33 -9.99 4.33
CA ILE A 52 16.34 -8.95 4.17
C ILE A 52 17.69 -9.36 4.77
N LEU A 53 17.70 -9.94 5.97
CA LEU A 53 18.92 -10.40 6.63
C LEU A 53 19.62 -11.51 5.84
N PHE A 54 18.84 -12.47 5.32
CA PHE A 54 19.33 -13.59 4.51
C PHE A 54 19.40 -13.27 3.01
N ARG A 55 19.32 -12.00 2.60
CA ARG A 55 19.25 -11.61 1.18
C ARG A 55 20.38 -12.21 0.32
N LYS A 56 21.61 -12.27 0.82
CA LYS A 56 22.75 -12.77 0.03
C LYS A 56 22.64 -14.26 -0.32
N PRO A 57 22.47 -15.19 0.65
CA PRO A 57 22.27 -16.59 0.31
C PRO A 57 20.99 -16.80 -0.52
N ILE A 58 19.93 -16.03 -0.27
CA ILE A 58 18.69 -16.08 -1.05
C ILE A 58 18.95 -15.70 -2.51
N VAL A 59 19.63 -14.58 -2.76
CA VAL A 59 19.92 -14.13 -4.13
C VAL A 59 20.85 -15.10 -4.84
N LYS A 60 21.90 -15.61 -4.17
CA LYS A 60 22.77 -16.64 -4.74
C LYS A 60 21.97 -17.88 -5.16
N LYS A 61 21.09 -18.37 -4.28
CA LYS A 61 20.21 -19.52 -4.60
C LYS A 61 19.26 -19.18 -5.75
N TYR A 62 18.65 -18.01 -5.73
CA TYR A 62 17.74 -17.55 -6.78
C TYR A 62 18.44 -17.47 -8.15
N GLN A 63 19.69 -17.00 -8.21
CA GLN A 63 20.46 -16.93 -9.44
C GLN A 63 20.74 -18.33 -10.02
N LEU A 64 21.15 -19.28 -9.16
CA LEU A 64 21.44 -20.66 -9.55
C LEU A 64 20.20 -21.50 -9.90
N CYS A 65 19.04 -21.14 -9.35
CA CYS A 65 17.80 -21.86 -9.59
C CYS A 65 17.30 -21.58 -11.01
N GLU A 66 16.94 -22.59 -11.79
CA GLU A 66 16.33 -22.38 -13.12
C GLU A 66 14.80 -22.15 -13.03
N LYS A 67 14.17 -22.82 -12.07
CA LYS A 67 12.71 -22.84 -11.90
C LYS A 67 12.28 -22.43 -10.49
N ILE A 68 11.13 -21.77 -10.37
CA ILE A 68 10.47 -21.42 -9.11
C ILE A 68 9.08 -22.05 -9.14
N LEU A 69 8.75 -22.88 -8.15
CA LEU A 69 7.51 -23.65 -8.13
C LEU A 69 7.24 -24.38 -9.46
N TYR A 70 8.26 -25.10 -9.96
CA TYR A 70 8.23 -25.85 -11.23
C TYR A 70 8.08 -25.00 -12.51
N MET A 71 7.95 -23.68 -12.42
CA MET A 71 7.88 -22.74 -13.56
C MET A 71 9.23 -22.10 -13.82
N ASN A 72 9.55 -21.71 -15.05
CA ASN A 72 10.70 -20.83 -15.27
C ASN A 72 10.46 -19.47 -14.57
N LYS A 73 11.53 -18.72 -14.25
CA LYS A 73 11.43 -17.46 -13.50
C LYS A 73 10.49 -16.45 -14.16
N ALA A 74 10.60 -16.26 -15.48
CA ALA A 74 9.80 -15.27 -16.19
C ALA A 74 8.30 -15.62 -16.10
N THR A 75 7.94 -16.89 -16.32
CA THR A 75 6.57 -17.39 -16.17
C THR A 75 6.07 -17.23 -14.74
N PHE A 76 6.88 -17.58 -13.73
CA PHE A 76 6.52 -17.41 -12.33
C PHE A 76 6.12 -15.95 -12.00
N TRP A 77 6.94 -14.98 -12.42
CA TRP A 77 6.63 -13.57 -12.20
C TRP A 77 5.41 -13.11 -13.00
N LYS A 78 5.29 -13.53 -14.27
CA LYS A 78 4.12 -13.22 -15.10
C LYS A 78 2.82 -13.71 -14.49
N VAL A 79 2.79 -14.95 -14.02
CA VAL A 79 1.63 -15.55 -13.34
C VAL A 79 1.33 -14.80 -12.04
N SER A 80 2.36 -14.46 -11.25
CA SER A 80 2.18 -13.69 -10.00
C SER A 80 1.57 -12.31 -10.26
N GLY A 81 2.06 -11.59 -11.26
CA GLY A 81 1.51 -10.30 -11.67
C GLY A 81 0.09 -10.40 -12.22
N PHE A 82 -0.19 -11.43 -13.04
CA PHE A 82 -1.54 -11.68 -13.56
C PHE A 82 -2.56 -11.94 -12.43
N ILE A 83 -2.22 -12.82 -11.47
CA ILE A 83 -3.08 -13.11 -10.32
C ILE A 83 -3.38 -11.84 -9.53
N ALA A 84 -2.37 -11.02 -9.23
CA ALA A 84 -2.55 -9.77 -8.49
C ALA A 84 -3.47 -8.78 -9.23
N LEU A 85 -3.35 -8.66 -10.56
CA LEU A 85 -4.27 -7.83 -11.36
C LEU A 85 -5.71 -8.37 -11.34
N MET A 86 -5.89 -9.70 -11.34
CA MET A 86 -7.22 -10.29 -11.21
C MET A 86 -7.86 -9.95 -9.86
N PHE A 87 -7.11 -9.98 -8.76
CA PHE A 87 -7.63 -9.54 -7.45
C PHE A 87 -8.03 -8.07 -7.43
N VAL A 88 -7.24 -7.19 -8.06
CA VAL A 88 -7.60 -5.77 -8.22
C VAL A 88 -8.90 -5.64 -9.02
N LEU A 89 -9.02 -6.35 -10.15
CA LEU A 89 -10.23 -6.34 -10.97
C LEU A 89 -11.47 -6.83 -10.21
N PHE A 90 -11.36 -7.95 -9.50
CA PHE A 90 -12.46 -8.49 -8.70
C PHE A 90 -12.92 -7.51 -7.61
N ARG A 91 -11.98 -6.85 -6.92
CA ARG A 91 -12.33 -5.78 -5.98
C ARG A 91 -13.11 -4.66 -6.67
N CYS A 92 -12.62 -4.16 -7.81
CA CYS A 92 -13.28 -3.08 -8.54
C CYS A 92 -14.71 -3.46 -8.94
N LEU A 93 -14.91 -4.67 -9.46
CA LEU A 93 -16.23 -5.19 -9.81
C LEU A 93 -17.13 -5.31 -8.57
N PHE A 94 -16.62 -5.85 -7.47
CA PHE A 94 -17.34 -5.98 -6.21
C PHE A 94 -17.81 -4.61 -5.67
N LEU A 95 -16.93 -3.61 -5.62
CA LEU A 95 -17.28 -2.25 -5.18
C LEU A 95 -18.26 -1.55 -6.14
N PHE A 96 -18.16 -1.85 -7.43
CA PHE A 96 -19.08 -1.31 -8.43
C PHE A 96 -20.49 -1.88 -8.29
N MET A 97 -20.59 -3.21 -8.13
CA MET A 97 -21.85 -3.98 -8.04
C MET A 97 -22.57 -3.82 -6.71
N THR A 98 -21.86 -3.50 -5.63
CA THR A 98 -22.45 -3.24 -4.30
C THR A 98 -22.82 -1.78 -4.14
N ASP A 99 -23.71 -1.42 -3.21
CA ASP A 99 -24.06 -0.03 -2.87
C ASP A 99 -22.96 0.70 -2.07
N TRP A 100 -21.70 0.51 -2.46
CA TRP A 100 -20.54 1.12 -1.84
C TRP A 100 -20.71 2.65 -1.74
N PRO A 101 -20.63 3.25 -0.54
CA PRO A 101 -20.91 4.67 -0.33
C PRO A 101 -19.94 5.60 -1.08
N ALA A 102 -18.67 5.19 -1.18
CA ALA A 102 -17.61 5.93 -1.84
C ALA A 102 -17.34 5.35 -3.24
N LYS A 103 -18.27 5.52 -4.19
CA LYS A 103 -18.20 4.89 -5.52
C LYS A 103 -16.88 5.14 -6.28
N TRP A 104 -16.21 6.27 -6.03
CA TRP A 104 -14.89 6.55 -6.59
C TRP A 104 -13.80 5.51 -6.21
N GLU A 105 -13.96 4.76 -5.12
CA GLU A 105 -13.04 3.68 -4.74
C GLU A 105 -13.11 2.46 -5.67
N SER A 106 -14.19 2.33 -6.46
CA SER A 106 -14.30 1.28 -7.49
C SER A 106 -13.22 1.43 -8.57
N ILE A 107 -12.67 2.63 -8.75
CA ILE A 107 -11.51 2.87 -9.60
C ILE A 107 -10.25 2.77 -8.73
N PRO A 108 -9.30 1.86 -9.04
CA PRO A 108 -8.20 1.50 -8.14
C PRO A 108 -7.05 2.52 -8.17
N LEU A 109 -7.36 3.81 -8.13
CA LEU A 109 -6.40 4.92 -8.16
C LEU A 109 -5.93 5.36 -6.77
N HIS A 110 -6.33 4.65 -5.72
CA HIS A 110 -5.72 4.80 -4.40
C HIS A 110 -4.23 4.48 -4.45
N PHE A 111 -3.45 5.16 -3.62
CA PHE A 111 -1.99 5.08 -3.67
C PHE A 111 -1.44 3.64 -3.59
N CYS A 112 -1.83 2.87 -2.57
CA CYS A 112 -1.40 1.48 -2.44
C CYS A 112 -1.93 0.59 -3.58
N ARG A 113 -3.10 0.89 -4.15
CA ARG A 113 -3.67 0.11 -5.27
C ARG A 113 -2.91 0.38 -6.56
N LEU A 114 -2.52 1.61 -6.82
CA LEU A 114 -1.61 1.93 -7.93
C LEU A 114 -0.26 1.25 -7.77
N CYS A 115 0.26 1.16 -6.53
CA CYS A 115 1.49 0.40 -6.27
C CYS A 115 1.31 -1.09 -6.63
N ILE A 116 0.20 -1.72 -6.23
CA ILE A 116 -0.11 -3.11 -6.61
C ILE A 116 -0.16 -3.25 -8.13
N ILE A 117 -0.87 -2.37 -8.84
CA ILE A 117 -0.98 -2.39 -10.30
C ILE A 117 0.40 -2.21 -10.93
N ALA A 118 1.19 -1.23 -10.50
CA ALA A 118 2.51 -0.96 -11.03
C ALA A 118 3.45 -2.16 -10.84
N ILE A 119 3.53 -2.73 -9.63
CA ILE A 119 4.30 -3.95 -9.35
C ILE A 119 3.84 -5.09 -10.28
N SER A 120 2.53 -5.32 -10.36
CA SER A 120 1.95 -6.42 -11.12
C SER A 120 2.22 -6.29 -12.62
N VAL A 121 2.14 -5.07 -13.17
CA VAL A 121 2.50 -4.78 -14.57
C VAL A 121 4.00 -5.01 -14.80
N LEU A 122 4.88 -4.57 -13.89
CA LEU A 122 6.31 -4.84 -13.99
C LEU A 122 6.62 -6.35 -13.97
N MET A 123 5.92 -7.13 -13.14
CA MET A 123 6.01 -8.59 -13.12
C MET A 123 5.50 -9.24 -14.40
N LEU A 124 4.35 -8.79 -14.92
CA LEU A 124 3.73 -9.28 -16.16
C LEU A 124 4.59 -8.99 -17.40
N LEU A 125 5.24 -7.83 -17.43
CA LEU A 125 6.19 -7.48 -18.49
C LEU A 125 7.59 -8.08 -18.26
N ASN A 126 7.81 -8.76 -17.14
CA ASN A 126 9.11 -9.27 -16.71
C ASN A 126 10.21 -8.17 -16.71
N LYS A 127 9.83 -6.96 -16.29
CA LYS A 127 10.70 -5.77 -16.18
C LYS A 127 11.03 -5.45 -14.73
N LEU A 128 11.38 -6.48 -13.95
CA LEU A 128 11.61 -6.34 -12.50
C LEU A 128 12.74 -5.36 -12.13
N HIS A 129 13.72 -5.13 -13.01
CA HIS A 129 14.76 -4.12 -12.78
C HIS A 129 14.20 -2.69 -12.62
N LEU A 130 12.99 -2.41 -13.11
CA LEU A 130 12.30 -1.13 -12.94
C LEU A 130 11.63 -1.00 -11.56
N ILE A 131 11.62 -2.06 -10.73
CA ILE A 131 10.98 -2.04 -9.41
C ILE A 131 11.55 -0.94 -8.51
N LYS A 132 12.82 -0.57 -8.69
CA LYS A 132 13.47 0.54 -7.97
C LYS A 132 12.73 1.87 -8.09
N TYR A 133 11.97 2.08 -9.16
CA TYR A 133 11.18 3.29 -9.37
C TYR A 133 9.84 3.30 -8.61
N VAL A 134 9.36 2.13 -8.18
CA VAL A 134 8.07 1.97 -7.48
C VAL A 134 8.30 1.62 -6.00
N PHE A 135 9.45 1.01 -5.69
CA PHE A 135 9.81 0.49 -4.38
C PHE A 135 9.68 1.53 -3.25
N PHE A 136 10.17 2.75 -3.46
CA PHE A 136 10.02 3.83 -2.48
C PHE A 136 8.55 4.13 -2.15
N PHE A 137 7.71 4.25 -3.18
CA PHE A 137 6.28 4.52 -3.01
C PHE A 137 5.57 3.42 -2.24
N CYS A 138 5.93 2.17 -2.52
CA CYS A 138 5.38 1.02 -1.83
C CYS A 138 5.73 1.04 -0.33
N LEU A 139 6.99 1.30 0.01
CA LEU A 139 7.39 1.36 1.42
C LEU A 139 6.74 2.53 2.15
N LEU A 140 6.76 3.73 1.56
CA LEU A 140 6.16 4.92 2.18
C LEU A 140 4.66 4.73 2.37
N GLY A 141 3.94 4.34 1.32
CA GLY A 141 2.50 4.15 1.33
C GLY A 141 2.06 3.02 2.24
N GLY A 142 2.73 1.87 2.15
CA GLY A 142 2.46 0.73 3.03
C GLY A 142 2.67 1.08 4.49
N THR A 143 3.74 1.80 4.81
CA THR A 143 4.05 2.18 6.20
C THR A 143 3.02 3.17 6.74
N LEU A 144 2.70 4.23 6.00
CA LEU A 144 1.69 5.21 6.40
C LEU A 144 0.31 4.57 6.55
N ALA A 145 -0.07 3.67 5.63
CA ALA A 145 -1.34 2.96 5.74
C ALA A 145 -1.41 2.15 7.03
N VAL A 146 -0.40 1.32 7.34
CA VAL A 146 -0.39 0.49 8.55
C VAL A 146 -0.38 1.32 9.83
N LEU A 147 0.40 2.41 9.88
CA LEU A 147 0.50 3.27 11.06
C LEU A 147 -0.79 4.05 11.34
N PHE A 148 -1.49 4.49 10.28
CA PHE A 148 -2.71 5.30 10.37
C PHE A 148 -3.97 4.49 9.99
N CYS A 149 -3.94 3.17 10.18
CA CYS A 149 -5.08 2.32 9.87
C CYS A 149 -6.19 2.55 10.89
N ASP A 150 -7.29 3.15 10.44
CA ASP A 150 -8.54 3.21 11.19
C ASP A 150 -9.71 2.79 10.28
N LEU A 151 -10.14 1.55 10.43
CA LEU A 151 -11.28 1.01 9.68
C LEU A 151 -12.63 1.35 10.34
N ASN A 152 -12.65 1.84 11.58
CA ASN A 152 -13.88 2.17 12.31
C ASN A 152 -14.33 3.62 12.08
N ASN A 153 -13.38 4.57 11.97
CA ASN A 153 -13.67 6.01 11.94
C ASN A 153 -13.42 6.67 10.59
N ASN A 154 -13.99 6.11 9.52
CA ASN A 154 -13.94 6.81 8.24
C ASN A 154 -15.14 7.77 8.13
N PRO A 155 -14.91 9.10 8.12
CA PRO A 155 -15.96 10.12 8.18
C PRO A 155 -16.86 10.12 6.94
N ILE A 156 -16.37 9.63 5.79
CA ILE A 156 -17.19 9.49 4.58
C ILE A 156 -18.32 8.50 4.83
N PHE A 157 -17.99 7.39 5.49
CA PHE A 157 -18.97 6.34 5.74
C PHE A 157 -19.88 6.67 6.93
N GLN A 158 -19.37 7.28 7.99
CA GLN A 158 -20.19 7.70 9.14
C GLN A 158 -21.28 8.71 8.74
N ASN A 159 -20.93 9.70 7.91
CA ASN A 159 -21.90 10.71 7.43
C ASN A 159 -22.93 10.13 6.45
N GLN A 160 -22.59 9.08 5.70
CA GLN A 160 -23.50 8.44 4.77
C GLN A 160 -24.37 7.33 5.40
N ASN A 161 -23.93 6.77 6.54
CA ASN A 161 -24.64 5.69 7.23
C ASN A 161 -25.74 6.12 8.18
N GLN A 162 -26.15 7.40 8.22
CA GLN A 162 -27.25 7.87 9.08
C GLN A 162 -27.11 7.44 10.57
N GLY A 163 -25.88 7.23 11.06
CA GLY A 163 -25.60 6.79 12.44
C GLY A 163 -25.44 5.28 12.65
N TYR A 164 -25.48 4.44 11.61
CA TYR A 164 -25.18 3.01 11.76
C TYR A 164 -23.67 2.75 11.92
N PRO A 165 -23.27 1.93 12.92
CA PRO A 165 -21.87 1.57 13.12
C PRO A 165 -21.38 0.67 11.98
N ILE A 166 -20.09 0.82 11.65
CA ILE A 166 -19.41 0.05 10.61
C ILE A 166 -18.51 -0.97 11.30
N HIS A 167 -18.62 -2.23 10.87
CA HIS A 167 -18.00 -3.37 11.53
C HIS A 167 -16.98 -4.05 10.62
N TYR A 168 -15.86 -3.36 10.36
CA TYR A 168 -14.76 -3.89 9.53
C TYR A 168 -13.77 -4.73 10.34
N GLY A 169 -14.29 -5.74 11.05
CA GLY A 169 -13.50 -6.72 11.79
C GLY A 169 -13.00 -7.88 10.95
N TRP A 170 -12.42 -8.88 11.62
CA TRP A 170 -11.82 -10.08 11.02
C TRP A 170 -12.81 -10.92 10.19
N ASP A 171 -14.11 -10.71 10.38
CA ASP A 171 -15.21 -11.36 9.67
C ASP A 171 -15.72 -10.53 8.47
N SER A 172 -15.01 -9.46 8.10
CA SER A 172 -15.31 -8.64 6.92
C SER A 172 -14.29 -8.83 5.79
N TYR A 173 -14.77 -8.86 4.55
CA TYR A 173 -13.94 -8.78 3.35
C TYR A 173 -13.01 -7.55 3.36
N ILE A 174 -13.48 -6.40 3.87
CA ILE A 174 -12.71 -5.14 3.86
C ILE A 174 -11.46 -5.25 4.73
N PHE A 175 -11.53 -5.94 5.86
CA PHE A 175 -10.37 -6.20 6.73
C PHE A 175 -9.30 -7.01 6.00
N TRP A 176 -9.70 -8.14 5.40
CA TRP A 176 -8.76 -9.03 4.73
C TRP A 176 -8.18 -8.42 3.45
N ASP A 177 -9.00 -7.76 2.65
CA ASP A 177 -8.51 -7.05 1.48
C ASP A 177 -7.52 -5.95 1.89
N TYR A 178 -7.77 -5.21 2.98
CA TYR A 178 -6.83 -4.23 3.48
C TYR A 178 -5.51 -4.88 3.87
N VAL A 179 -5.52 -5.95 4.69
CA VAL A 179 -4.31 -6.66 5.14
C VAL A 179 -3.52 -7.20 3.94
N LEU A 180 -4.19 -7.94 3.05
CA LEU A 180 -3.56 -8.61 1.90
C LEU A 180 -3.00 -7.61 0.89
N ALA A 181 -3.70 -6.50 0.63
CA ALA A 181 -3.22 -5.45 -0.26
C ALA A 181 -1.89 -4.88 0.23
N HIS A 182 -1.78 -4.57 1.52
CA HIS A 182 -0.56 -3.99 2.09
C HIS A 182 0.56 -5.03 2.21
N PHE A 183 0.24 -6.29 2.54
CA PHE A 183 1.21 -7.38 2.46
C PHE A 183 1.80 -7.48 1.05
N TYR A 184 0.98 -7.42 0.02
CA TYR A 184 1.46 -7.45 -1.36
C TYR A 184 2.29 -6.21 -1.71
N VAL A 185 1.89 -5.00 -1.31
CA VAL A 185 2.68 -3.78 -1.55
C VAL A 185 4.09 -3.90 -0.98
N PHE A 186 4.24 -4.43 0.24
CA PHE A 186 5.55 -4.66 0.83
C PHE A 186 6.30 -5.82 0.17
N ALA A 187 5.73 -7.03 0.15
CA ALA A 187 6.41 -8.22 -0.37
C ALA A 187 6.70 -8.11 -1.87
N GLY A 188 5.72 -7.66 -2.65
CA GLY A 188 5.81 -7.48 -4.10
C GLY A 188 6.78 -6.38 -4.52
N SER A 189 7.18 -5.48 -3.61
CA SER A 189 8.22 -4.49 -3.89
C SER A 189 9.59 -4.88 -3.33
N ILE A 190 9.65 -5.35 -2.07
CA ILE A 190 10.90 -5.74 -1.38
C ILE A 190 11.53 -6.97 -2.04
N ILE A 191 10.75 -8.02 -2.28
CA ILE A 191 11.30 -9.29 -2.79
C ILE A 191 11.94 -9.09 -4.17
N PRO A 192 11.24 -8.53 -5.18
CA PRO A 192 11.86 -8.32 -6.49
C PRO A 192 13.05 -7.37 -6.41
N PHE A 193 12.97 -6.28 -5.63
CA PHE A 193 14.06 -5.32 -5.48
C PHE A 193 15.36 -5.97 -4.95
N ILE A 194 15.24 -6.86 -3.95
CA ILE A 194 16.38 -7.62 -3.43
C ILE A 194 16.90 -8.61 -4.48
N LEU A 195 16.00 -9.35 -5.14
CA LEU A 195 16.36 -10.40 -6.08
C LEU A 195 17.03 -9.86 -7.35
N THR A 196 16.65 -8.67 -7.81
CA THR A 196 17.28 -8.01 -8.96
C THR A 196 18.56 -7.27 -8.60
N GLN A 197 18.89 -7.12 -7.31
CA GLN A 197 20.08 -6.39 -6.82
C GLN A 197 20.19 -4.97 -7.38
N GLU A 198 19.05 -4.30 -7.59
CA GLU A 198 19.03 -2.97 -8.17
C GLU A 198 19.67 -1.94 -7.25
N LYS A 199 20.46 -1.05 -7.83
CA LYS A 199 21.04 0.09 -7.13
C LYS A 199 20.32 1.37 -7.55
N ILE A 200 20.13 2.27 -6.61
CA ILE A 200 19.56 3.60 -6.86
C ILE A 200 20.71 4.58 -7.09
N SER A 201 20.79 5.13 -8.30
CA SER A 201 21.73 6.22 -8.63
C SER A 201 21.12 7.60 -8.37
N LYS A 202 21.91 8.68 -8.47
CA LYS A 202 21.38 10.06 -8.41
C LYS A 202 20.39 10.37 -9.56
N LYS A 203 20.62 9.82 -10.74
CA LYS A 203 19.69 9.94 -11.88
C LYS A 203 18.35 9.26 -11.57
N ASP A 204 18.41 8.08 -10.94
CA ASP A 204 17.20 7.37 -10.53
C ASP A 204 16.45 8.14 -9.45
N PHE A 205 17.15 8.74 -8.50
CA PHE A 205 16.55 9.62 -7.49
C PHE A 205 15.72 10.74 -8.13
N LEU A 206 16.30 11.49 -9.07
CA LEU A 206 15.57 12.55 -9.77
C LEU A 206 14.37 12.03 -10.56
N LYS A 207 14.50 10.86 -11.20
CA LYS A 207 13.37 10.22 -11.90
C LYS A 207 12.25 9.84 -10.95
N ILE A 208 12.56 9.24 -9.80
CA ILE A 208 11.57 8.85 -8.79
C ILE A 208 10.85 10.10 -8.28
N GLN A 209 11.61 11.15 -7.97
CA GLN A 209 11.03 12.42 -7.53
C GLN A 209 10.11 13.03 -8.60
N ALA A 210 10.56 13.09 -9.85
CA ALA A 210 9.77 13.60 -10.96
C ALA A 210 8.46 12.80 -11.13
N ILE A 211 8.54 11.46 -11.14
CA ILE A 211 7.37 10.59 -11.23
C ILE A 211 6.38 10.90 -10.10
N PHE A 212 6.86 10.99 -8.85
CA PHE A 212 5.97 11.21 -7.71
C PHE A 212 5.32 12.59 -7.73
N THR A 213 6.10 13.64 -7.98
CA THR A 213 5.58 15.00 -8.09
C THR A 213 4.55 15.09 -9.22
N SER A 214 4.80 14.47 -10.37
CA SER A 214 3.82 14.39 -11.46
C SER A 214 2.54 13.65 -11.05
N MET A 215 2.65 12.55 -10.30
CA MET A 215 1.47 11.84 -9.77
C MET A 215 0.68 12.71 -8.79
N ILE A 216 1.33 13.41 -7.86
CA ILE A 216 0.66 14.34 -6.93
C ILE A 216 -0.10 15.41 -7.70
N ILE A 217 0.53 16.06 -8.67
CA ILE A 217 -0.11 17.10 -9.51
C ILE A 217 -1.32 16.52 -10.24
N PHE A 218 -1.13 15.37 -10.89
CA PHE A 218 -2.20 14.70 -11.64
C PHE A 218 -3.40 14.35 -10.75
N PHE A 219 -3.17 13.70 -9.59
CA PHE A 219 -4.25 13.31 -8.69
C PHE A 219 -4.90 14.48 -7.97
N PHE A 220 -4.14 15.54 -7.67
CA PHE A 220 -4.71 16.78 -7.14
C PHE A 220 -5.71 17.40 -8.11
N ILE A 221 -5.32 17.52 -9.39
CA ILE A 221 -6.20 18.04 -10.46
C ILE A 221 -7.41 17.12 -10.63
N LEU A 222 -7.19 15.80 -10.74
CA LEU A 222 -8.29 14.85 -10.91
C LEU A 222 -9.29 14.90 -9.76
N ASN A 223 -8.83 14.87 -8.50
CA ASN A 223 -9.71 14.97 -7.35
C ASN A 223 -10.51 16.27 -7.39
N TYR A 224 -9.87 17.41 -7.69
CA TYR A 224 -10.56 18.69 -7.83
C TYR A 224 -11.64 18.64 -8.92
N LEU A 225 -11.35 18.06 -10.08
CA LEU A 225 -12.32 17.90 -11.15
C LEU A 225 -13.53 17.05 -10.75
N THR A 226 -13.35 16.02 -9.91
CA THR A 226 -14.48 15.19 -9.44
C THR A 226 -15.47 15.95 -8.57
N THR A 227 -15.08 17.08 -7.97
CA THR A 227 -15.96 17.89 -7.11
C THR A 227 -17.08 18.58 -7.88
N PHE A 228 -16.91 18.75 -9.20
CA PHE A 228 -17.95 19.29 -10.08
C PHE A 228 -19.03 18.25 -10.47
N LEU A 229 -18.84 16.97 -10.11
CA LEU A 229 -19.85 15.96 -10.35
C LEU A 229 -21.04 16.15 -9.37
N PRO A 230 -22.29 16.01 -9.84
CA PRO A 230 -23.47 16.24 -9.00
C PRO A 230 -23.60 15.21 -7.86
N ASN A 231 -23.08 14.00 -8.06
CA ASN A 231 -23.15 12.93 -7.08
C ASN A 231 -21.88 12.91 -6.21
N LYS A 232 -22.02 13.30 -4.94
CA LYS A 232 -20.93 13.33 -3.95
C LYS A 232 -20.26 11.98 -3.72
N LYS A 233 -20.91 10.85 -4.04
CA LYS A 233 -20.30 9.51 -3.98
C LYS A 233 -19.11 9.35 -4.95
N TRP A 234 -18.98 10.24 -5.93
CA TRP A 234 -17.87 10.28 -6.89
C TRP A 234 -16.81 11.33 -6.59
N TRP A 235 -16.98 12.12 -5.52
CA TRP A 235 -15.95 13.07 -5.10
C TRP A 235 -14.77 12.29 -4.54
N ALA A 236 -13.70 12.23 -5.31
CA ALA A 236 -12.58 11.35 -5.06
C ALA A 236 -11.61 11.93 -4.03
N ASN A 237 -10.98 11.03 -3.28
CA ASN A 237 -9.87 11.35 -2.39
C ASN A 237 -8.63 10.49 -2.73
N TRP A 238 -8.29 10.38 -4.01
CA TRP A 238 -7.09 9.66 -4.42
C TRP A 238 -5.85 10.34 -3.84
N PHE A 239 -4.88 9.55 -3.35
CA PHE A 239 -3.66 10.05 -2.71
C PHE A 239 -3.89 10.90 -1.44
N TYR A 240 -5.11 10.92 -0.90
CA TYR A 240 -5.49 11.82 0.19
C TYR A 240 -5.29 13.31 -0.17
N LEU A 241 -5.50 13.65 -1.45
CA LEU A 241 -5.37 15.00 -2.00
C LEU A 241 -6.73 15.62 -2.36
N GLY A 242 -7.83 15.03 -1.89
CA GLY A 242 -9.18 15.56 -2.10
C GLY A 242 -9.42 16.87 -1.36
N ILE A 243 -10.55 17.52 -1.67
CA ILE A 243 -11.06 18.63 -0.88
C ILE A 243 -11.33 18.17 0.55
N SER A 244 -11.27 19.10 1.49
CA SER A 244 -11.40 18.88 2.93
C SER A 244 -12.60 17.97 3.28
N GLU A 245 -13.75 18.17 2.64
CA GLU A 245 -15.00 17.43 2.85
C GLU A 245 -14.89 15.91 2.62
N VAL A 246 -13.96 15.47 1.77
CA VAL A 246 -13.74 14.04 1.46
C VAL A 246 -12.37 13.55 1.91
N ASN A 247 -11.52 14.44 2.43
CA ASN A 247 -10.18 14.07 2.85
C ASN A 247 -10.17 13.54 4.28
N THR A 248 -10.04 12.21 4.41
CA THR A 248 -10.01 11.53 5.70
C THR A 248 -8.80 11.89 6.58
N LEU A 249 -7.77 12.54 6.04
CA LEU A 249 -6.58 12.94 6.79
C LEU A 249 -6.57 14.42 7.21
N GLN A 250 -7.63 15.18 6.90
CA GLN A 250 -7.64 16.64 7.03
C GLN A 250 -7.43 17.18 8.46
N ASP A 251 -7.74 16.36 9.46
CA ASP A 251 -7.73 16.75 10.88
C ASP A 251 -6.50 16.22 11.63
N ILE A 252 -5.63 15.43 10.98
CA ILE A 252 -4.46 14.82 11.65
C ILE A 252 -3.42 15.89 11.99
N PHE A 253 -3.11 16.79 11.04
CA PHE A 253 -2.15 17.89 11.26
C PHE A 253 -2.57 19.18 10.55
N PRO A 254 -3.59 19.92 11.04
CA PRO A 254 -3.95 21.22 10.48
C PRO A 254 -2.87 22.27 10.79
N PRO A 255 -2.58 23.23 9.88
CA PRO A 255 -3.22 23.46 8.57
C PRO A 255 -2.63 22.62 7.42
N LEU A 256 -1.56 21.86 7.66
CA LEU A 256 -0.79 21.16 6.63
C LEU A 256 -1.61 20.11 5.86
N THR A 257 -2.63 19.55 6.51
CA THR A 257 -3.51 18.51 5.96
C THR A 257 -4.83 19.05 5.42
N LYS A 258 -5.05 20.37 5.40
CA LYS A 258 -6.25 20.99 4.80
C LYS A 258 -6.03 21.36 3.34
N TRP A 259 -7.07 21.23 2.52
CA TRP A 259 -7.02 21.67 1.13
C TRP A 259 -6.94 23.22 1.07
N PRO A 260 -6.18 23.84 0.15
CA PRO A 260 -5.30 23.23 -0.87
C PRO A 260 -3.87 22.97 -0.38
N ILE A 261 -3.57 23.26 0.90
CA ILE A 261 -2.22 23.14 1.48
C ILE A 261 -1.72 21.70 1.46
N THR A 262 -2.61 20.70 1.52
CA THR A 262 -2.31 19.26 1.33
C THR A 262 -1.44 18.98 0.12
N PHE A 263 -1.64 19.69 -0.99
CA PHE A 263 -0.83 19.53 -2.20
C PHE A 263 0.63 19.94 -1.97
N ILE A 264 0.84 21.08 -1.31
CA ILE A 264 2.17 21.60 -0.97
C ILE A 264 2.83 20.65 0.03
N THR A 265 2.10 20.29 1.09
CA THR A 265 2.55 19.34 2.11
C THR A 265 2.96 18.00 1.51
N GLY A 266 2.11 17.41 0.66
CA GLY A 266 2.40 16.14 -0.01
C GLY A 266 3.64 16.21 -0.89
N SER A 267 3.80 17.33 -1.62
CA SER A 267 4.99 17.58 -2.44
C SER A 267 6.26 17.70 -1.60
N VAL A 268 6.21 18.41 -0.46
CA VAL A 268 7.35 18.56 0.46
C VAL A 268 7.68 17.24 1.16
N ILE A 269 6.67 16.51 1.66
CA ILE A 269 6.85 15.20 2.28
C ILE A 269 7.49 14.22 1.29
N SER A 270 7.19 14.32 0.00
CA SER A 270 7.85 13.47 -0.98
C SER A 270 9.36 13.69 -1.07
N LEU A 271 9.77 14.96 -1.06
CA LEU A 271 11.17 15.36 -1.15
C LEU A 271 11.92 14.96 0.11
N ILE A 272 11.36 15.31 1.28
CA ILE A 272 11.98 15.07 2.58
C ILE A 272 11.93 13.59 2.95
N GLY A 273 10.80 12.93 2.73
CA GLY A 273 10.56 11.53 3.06
C GLY A 273 11.44 10.55 2.28
N PHE A 274 12.01 10.97 1.14
CA PHE A 274 13.00 10.16 0.42
C PHE A 274 14.34 10.06 1.15
N ILE A 275 14.73 11.07 1.94
CA ILE A 275 15.99 11.08 2.69
C ILE A 275 16.06 9.93 3.71
N PRO A 276 15.10 9.78 4.66
CA PRO A 276 15.13 8.68 5.62
C PRO A 276 15.02 7.33 4.92
N PHE A 277 14.33 7.23 3.79
CA PHE A 277 14.32 6.00 2.99
C PHE A 277 15.69 5.63 2.43
N ILE A 278 16.42 6.59 1.84
CA ILE A 278 17.79 6.35 1.36
C ILE A 278 18.68 5.91 2.52
N LEU A 279 18.59 6.60 3.67
CA LEU A 279 19.36 6.27 4.86
C LEU A 279 19.04 4.85 5.35
N MET A 280 17.76 4.49 5.42
CA MET A 280 17.32 3.15 5.79
C MET A 280 17.82 2.10 4.79
N TYR A 281 17.71 2.36 3.49
CA TYR A 281 18.25 1.47 2.45
C TYR A 281 19.76 1.26 2.62
N TRP A 282 20.52 2.32 2.91
CA TRP A 282 21.96 2.22 3.18
C TRP A 282 22.24 1.42 4.44
N LEU A 283 21.57 1.72 5.55
CA LEU A 283 21.72 0.99 6.81
C LEU A 283 21.45 -0.50 6.61
N VAL A 284 20.32 -0.85 5.98
CA VAL A 284 19.97 -2.25 5.68
C VAL A 284 21.02 -2.92 4.80
N SER A 285 21.61 -2.19 3.85
CA SER A 285 22.64 -2.74 2.98
C SER A 285 23.95 -3.11 3.71
N MET A 286 24.22 -2.52 4.89
CA MET A 286 25.43 -2.77 5.69
C MET A 286 25.40 -4.08 6.47
N PHE A 287 24.24 -4.64 6.77
CA PHE A 287 24.12 -5.82 7.66
C PHE A 287 23.60 -7.03 6.90
N GLY A 288 24.07 -8.23 7.20
CA GLY A 288 23.46 -9.45 6.64
C GLY A 288 24.03 -10.73 7.23
N VAL A 289 23.44 -11.84 6.84
CA VAL A 289 23.82 -13.18 7.31
C VAL A 289 24.40 -13.99 6.15
N GLU A 290 25.56 -14.60 6.37
CA GLU A 290 26.24 -15.48 5.42
C GLU A 290 26.71 -16.76 6.10
N LYS A 291 26.94 -17.82 5.32
CA LYS A 291 27.64 -19.01 5.81
C LYS A 291 29.14 -18.75 5.84
N ASN A 292 29.79 -19.13 6.95
CA ASN A 292 31.25 -19.18 7.03
C ASN A 292 31.80 -20.47 6.41
N ASP A 293 33.13 -20.64 6.43
CA ASP A 293 33.81 -21.83 5.88
C ASP A 293 33.38 -23.13 6.57
N ASN A 294 32.93 -23.04 7.82
CA ASN A 294 32.36 -24.14 8.60
C ASN A 294 30.85 -24.35 8.38
N ASN A 295 30.28 -23.76 7.31
CA ASN A 295 28.86 -23.86 6.95
C ASN A 295 27.88 -23.33 8.02
N LYS A 296 28.35 -22.57 9.01
CA LYS A 296 27.53 -21.92 10.05
C LYS A 296 27.12 -20.52 9.61
N TYR A 297 25.89 -20.12 9.93
CA TYR A 297 25.42 -18.76 9.69
C TYR A 297 26.07 -17.78 10.66
N VAL A 298 26.69 -16.74 10.12
CA VAL A 298 27.33 -15.66 10.88
C VAL A 298 26.78 -14.31 10.43
N PHE A 299 26.55 -13.43 11.39
CA PHE A 299 26.21 -12.04 11.11
C PHE A 299 27.46 -11.30 10.63
N LYS A 300 27.35 -10.58 9.51
CA LYS A 300 28.44 -9.80 8.93
C LYS A 300 28.00 -8.35 8.73
N ILE A 301 28.96 -7.46 8.99
CA ILE A 301 28.87 -6.04 8.66
C ILE A 301 29.73 -5.80 7.42
N TYR A 302 29.12 -5.28 6.35
CA TYR A 302 29.78 -5.01 5.09
C TYR A 302 30.23 -3.56 5.01
N ARG A 303 31.48 -3.36 4.56
CA ARG A 303 32.05 -2.04 4.29
C ARG A 303 31.69 -1.49 2.90
N GLU A 304 31.35 -2.35 1.94
CA GLU A 304 30.93 -1.90 0.60
C GLU A 304 29.58 -1.18 0.68
N ASN A 305 29.63 0.13 0.47
CA ASN A 305 28.54 1.00 0.85
C ASN A 305 27.72 1.37 -0.38
N SER A 306 26.42 1.07 -0.37
CA SER A 306 25.45 1.62 -1.34
C SER A 306 25.57 3.15 -1.45
N PHE A 307 25.99 3.79 -0.35
CA PHE A 307 26.37 5.19 -0.29
C PHE A 307 27.50 5.57 -1.26
N THR A 308 28.57 4.77 -1.33
CA THR A 308 29.71 5.02 -2.22
C THR A 308 29.27 5.00 -3.67
N TYR A 309 28.46 4.02 -4.06
CA TYR A 309 27.87 3.94 -5.40
C TYR A 309 27.00 5.18 -5.70
N PHE A 310 26.11 5.55 -4.78
CA PHE A 310 25.27 6.74 -4.94
C PHE A 310 26.12 8.01 -5.10
N LYS A 311 27.13 8.21 -4.24
CA LYS A 311 28.05 9.37 -4.27
C LYS A 311 28.83 9.45 -5.59
N GLN A 312 29.34 8.31 -6.08
CA GLN A 312 30.17 8.23 -7.29
C GLN A 312 29.36 8.27 -8.59
N SER A 313 28.05 7.99 -8.55
CA SER A 313 27.20 8.09 -9.74
C SER A 313 27.21 9.52 -10.31
N LYS A 314 27.58 9.64 -11.59
CA LYS A 314 27.65 10.92 -12.33
C LYS A 314 26.26 11.36 -12.80
N PHE A 315 26.02 12.67 -12.82
CA PHE A 315 24.78 13.26 -13.32
C PHE A 315 24.65 13.24 -14.85
N LEU A 316 25.75 13.16 -15.61
CA LEU A 316 25.76 13.35 -17.06
C LEU A 316 26.50 12.21 -17.77
N ASN A 317 25.75 11.61 -18.68
CA ASN A 317 26.07 10.91 -19.94
C ASN A 317 24.72 10.83 -20.64
#